data_AF-A0A3R6UIZ9-F1
#
_entry.id   AF-A0A3R6UIZ9-F1
#
_cell.length_a   1.000
_cell.length_b   1.000
_cell.length_c   1.000
_cell.angle_alpha   90.00
_cell.angle_beta   90.00
_cell.angle_gamma   90.00
#
_symmetry.space_group_name_H-M   'P 1'
#
loop_
_entity.id
_entity.type
_entity.pdbx_description
1 polymer ?
#
loop_
_entity_poly.entity_id
_entity_poly.type
_entity_poly.pdbx_seq_one_letter_code
_entity_poly.pdbx_strand_id
1 'polypeptide(L)' 'MKKLLNVIFVLCIAAAVVLGVCYIVVQTAAVVTVNGSLALWAQDYLEAPVCIMCSLAAIAAFLMSYVFHWKSGD' A
#
# COMPACT_ATOMS: atom_id res chain seq x y z
N MET A 1 21.66 7.46 -7.54
CA MET A 1 20.51 8.29 -7.10
C MET A 1 19.20 7.86 -7.74
N LYS A 2 18.96 8.09 -9.04
CA LYS A 2 17.68 7.76 -9.72
C LYS A 2 17.27 6.28 -9.68
N LYS A 3 18.21 5.35 -9.92
CA LYS A 3 17.94 3.90 -9.82
C LYS A 3 17.58 3.44 -8.42
N LEU A 4 18.25 3.98 -7.39
CA LEU A 4 18.00 3.62 -5.99
C LEU A 4 16.60 4.09 -5.55
N LEU A 5 16.24 5.33 -5.91
CA LEU A 5 14.92 5.88 -5.63
C LEU A 5 13.81 5.10 -6.35
N ASN A 6 14.08 4.63 -7.57
CA ASN A 6 13.15 3.76 -8.31
C ASN A 6 12.93 2.41 -7.62
N VAL A 7 14.00 1.76 -7.19
CA VAL A 7 13.89 0.49 -6.44
C VAL A 7 13.11 0.67 -5.14
N ILE A 8 13.38 1.73 -4.38
CA ILE A 8 12.67 2.03 -3.13
C ILE A 8 11.18 2.29 -3.41
N PHE A 9 10.86 3.04 -4.47
CA PHE A 9 9.49 3.31 -4.86
C PHE A 9 8.72 2.04 -5.24
N VAL A 10 9.31 1.20 -6.10
CA VAL A 10 8.71 -0.08 -6.52
C VAL A 10 8.50 -1.00 -5.32
N LEU A 11 9.47 -1.08 -4.41
CA LEU A 11 9.33 -1.87 -3.18
C LEU A 11 8.20 -1.33 -2.29
N CYS A 12 8.09 -0.01 -2.15
CA CYS A 12 7.07 0.64 -1.32
C CYS A 12 5.66 0.40 -1.90
N ILE A 13 5.49 0.55 -3.21
CA ILE A 13 4.24 0.22 -3.91
C ILE A 13 3.93 -1.28 -3.82
N ALA A 14 4.91 -2.14 -4.07
CA ALA A 14 4.69 -3.58 -4.00
C ALA A 14 4.24 -4.00 -2.59
N ALA A 15 4.89 -3.47 -1.55
CA ALA A 15 4.49 -3.72 -0.17
C ALA A 15 3.08 -3.18 0.15
N ALA A 16 2.75 -1.96 -0.30
CA ALA A 16 1.42 -1.39 -0.10
C ALA A 16 0.31 -2.21 -0.80
N VAL A 17 0.57 -2.66 -2.03
CA VAL A 17 -0.36 -3.52 -2.79
C VAL A 17 -0.54 -4.87 -2.10
N VAL A 18 0.55 -5.53 -1.71
CA VAL A 18 0.47 -6.84 -1.02
C VAL A 18 -0.31 -6.71 0.29
N LEU A 19 -0.02 -5.69 1.10
CA LEU A 19 -0.76 -5.45 2.35
C LEU A 19 -2.24 -5.16 2.10
N GLY A 20 -2.56 -4.33 1.10
CA GLY A 20 -3.94 -4.03 0.72
C GLY A 20 -4.71 -5.27 0.27
N VAL A 21 -4.09 -6.11 -0.57
CA VAL A 21 -4.68 -7.39 -1.01
C VAL A 21 -4.91 -8.32 0.19
N CYS A 22 -3.93 -8.46 1.09
CA CYS A 22 -4.09 -9.26 2.29
C CYS A 22 -5.27 -8.79 3.16
N TYR A 23 -5.43 -7.47 3.36
CA TYR A 23 -6.56 -6.93 4.11
C TYR A 23 -7.91 -7.26 3.47
N ILE A 24 -8.03 -7.09 2.14
CA ILE A 24 -9.26 -7.43 1.42
C ILE A 24 -9.57 -8.93 1.52
N VAL A 25 -8.56 -9.79 1.38
CA VAL A 25 -8.75 -11.25 1.49
C VAL A 25 -9.25 -11.64 2.88
N VAL A 26 -8.64 -11.10 3.95
CA VAL A 26 -9.06 -11.39 5.33
C VAL A 26 -10.46 -10.85 5.61
N GLN A 27 -10.78 -9.62 5.18
CA GLN A 27 -12.12 -9.05 5.30
C GLN A 27 -13.16 -9.88 4.54
N THR A 28 -12.85 -10.32 3.32
CA THR A 28 -13.75 -11.15 2.52
C THR A 28 -13.98 -12.51 3.20
N ALA A 29 -12.93 -13.14 3.74
CA ALA A 29 -13.05 -14.38 4.49
C ALA A 29 -13.90 -14.20 5.76
N ALA A 30 -13.74 -13.08 6.48
CA ALA A 30 -14.54 -12.76 7.66
C ALA A 30 -16.04 -12.62 7.31
N VAL A 31 -16.35 -11.96 6.19
CA VAL A 31 -17.73 -11.80 5.71
C VAL A 31 -18.35 -13.15 5.31
N VAL A 32 -17.63 -13.97 4.53
CA VAL A 32 -18.12 -15.29 4.08
C VAL A 32 -18.36 -16.24 5.26
N THR A 33 -17.53 -16.14 6.30
CA THR A 33 -17.66 -16.96 7.52
C THR A 33 -18.60 -16.36 8.56
N VAL A 34 -19.20 -15.19 8.29
CA VAL A 34 -20.03 -14.41 9.24
C VAL A 34 -19.31 -14.21 10.59
N ASN A 35 -17.99 -14.11 10.54
CA ASN A 35 -17.15 -14.04 11.72
C ASN A 35 -16.75 -12.59 12.00
N GLY A 36 -17.59 -11.89 12.77
CA GLY A 36 -17.34 -10.52 13.17
C GLY A 36 -16.05 -10.32 13.97
N SER A 37 -15.57 -11.35 14.67
CA SER A 37 -14.30 -11.27 15.40
C SER A 37 -13.10 -11.24 14.46
N LEU A 38 -13.13 -11.96 13.33
CA LEU A 38 -12.08 -11.86 12.33
C LEU A 38 -12.08 -10.50 11.63
N ALA A 39 -13.27 -9.93 11.39
CA ALA A 39 -13.39 -8.59 10.80
C ALA A 39 -12.81 -7.52 11.73
N LEU A 40 -13.13 -7.58 13.03
CA LEU A 40 -12.58 -6.67 14.03
C LEU A 40 -11.05 -6.82 14.17
N TRP A 41 -10.55 -8.06 14.18
CA TRP A 41 -9.11 -8.30 14.20
C TRP A 41 -8.40 -7.72 12.97
N ALA A 42 -8.98 -7.89 11.78
CA ALA A 42 -8.42 -7.30 10.56
C ALA A 42 -8.41 -5.77 10.64
N GLN A 43 -9.45 -5.17 11.22
CA GLN A 43 -9.52 -3.73 11.42
C GLN A 43 -8.44 -3.24 12.41
N ASP A 44 -8.33 -3.86 13.57
CA ASP A 44 -7.42 -3.42 14.64
C ASP A 44 -5.94 -3.60 14.28
N TYR A 45 -5.60 -4.64 13.52
CA TYR A 45 -4.20 -5.01 13.26
C TYR A 45 -3.72 -4.75 11.83
N LEU A 46 -4.58 -4.83 10.81
CA LEU A 46 -4.15 -4.67 9.41
C LEU A 46 -4.52 -3.30 8.82
N GLU A 47 -5.59 -2.64 9.26
CA GLU A 47 -6.01 -1.37 8.65
C GLU A 47 -4.96 -0.26 8.80
N ALA A 48 -4.50 -0.02 10.03
CA ALA A 48 -3.49 0.99 10.31
C ALA A 48 -2.18 0.81 9.51
N PRO A 49 -1.54 -0.38 9.48
CA PRO A 49 -0.32 -0.56 8.70
C PRO A 49 -0.55 -0.48 7.18
N VAL A 50 -1.70 -0.93 6.67
CA VAL A 50 -2.06 -0.77 5.24
C VAL A 50 -2.15 0.71 4.88
N CYS A 51 -2.86 1.51 5.68
CA CYS A 51 -3.04 2.93 5.44
C CYS A 51 -1.72 3.71 5.53
N ILE A 52 -0.85 3.38 6.48
CA ILE A 52 0.47 3.99 6.64
C ILE A 52 1.35 3.67 5.42
N MET A 53 1.39 2.41 4.99
CA MET A 53 2.20 1.99 3.84
C MET A 53 1.66 2.57 2.52
N CYS A 54 0.35 2.70 2.38
CA CYS A 54 -0.27 3.35 1.23
C CYS A 54 0.08 4.85 1.17
N SER A 55 0.03 5.53 2.32
CA SER A 55 0.43 6.94 2.44
C SER A 55 1.92 7.14 2.11
N LEU A 56 2.79 6.26 2.61
CA LEU A 56 4.22 6.27 2.30
C LEU A 56 4.49 6.02 0.81
N ALA A 57 3.77 5.08 0.20
CA ALA A 57 3.87 4.81 -1.23
C ALA A 57 3.42 6.02 -2.07
N ALA A 58 2.35 6.72 -1.65
CA ALA A 58 1.89 7.94 -2.30
C ALA A 58 2.91 9.09 -2.20
N ILE A 59 3.51 9.30 -1.02
CA ILE A 59 4.57 10.30 -0.82
C ILE A 59 5.80 9.94 -1.68
N ALA A 60 6.19 8.66 -1.70
CA ALA A 60 7.29 8.20 -2.54
C ALA A 60 7.01 8.41 -4.03
N ALA A 61 5.77 8.18 -4.49
CA ALA A 61 5.34 8.46 -5.87
C ALA A 61 5.48 9.93 -6.21
N PHE A 62 5.03 10.80 -5.30
CA PHE A 62 5.07 12.23 -5.46
C PHE A 62 6.51 12.74 -5.55
N LEU A 63 7.39 12.31 -4.64
CA LEU A 63 8.82 12.61 -4.67
C LEU A 63 9.47 12.10 -5.95
N MET A 64 9.08 10.92 -6.44
CA MET A 64 9.55 10.38 -7.71
C MET A 64 9.15 11.29 -8.88
N SER A 65 7.91 11.79 -8.90
CA SER A 65 7.41 12.71 -9.92
C SER A 65 8.21 14.03 -9.96
N TYR A 66 8.53 14.60 -8.79
CA TYR A 66 9.37 15.80 -8.68
C TYR A 66 10.83 15.55 -9.09
N VAL A 67 11.44 14.47 -8.59
CA VAL A 67 12.87 14.18 -8.80
C VAL A 67 13.17 13.71 -10.22
N PHE A 68 12.29 12.89 -10.79
CA PHE A 68 12.48 12.50 -12.18
C PHE A 68 12.23 13.68 -13.13
N HIS A 69 11.63 14.78 -12.66
CA HIS A 69 10.85 15.70 -13.49
C HIS A 69 10.06 14.83 -14.44
N TRP A 70 8.87 14.40 -14.04
CA TRP A 70 7.95 13.87 -15.03
C TRP A 70 7.74 14.99 -16.06
N LYS A 71 8.62 15.02 -17.05
CA LYS A 71 8.42 15.67 -18.33
C LYS A 71 7.27 14.83 -18.84
N SER A 72 6.05 15.26 -18.53
CA SER A 72 4.91 15.07 -19.41
C SER A 72 5.33 15.77 -20.70
N GLY A 73 6.22 15.10 -21.43
CA GLY A 73 7.00 15.65 -22.52
C GLY A 73 6.56 14.91 -23.75
N ASP A 74 5.82 15.66 -24.56
CA ASP A 74 5.70 15.55 -26.01
C ASP A 74 5.07 14.28 -26.59
#